data_AF-A0A672T135-F1
#
_entry.id   AF-A0A672T135-F1
#
_cell.length_a   1.000
_cell.length_b   1.000
_cell.length_c   1.000
_cell.angle_alpha   90.00
_cell.angle_beta   90.00
_cell.angle_gamma   90.00
#
_symmetry.space_group_name_H-M   'P 1'
#
loop_
_entity.id
_entity.type
_entity.pdbx_description
1 polymer ?
#
loop_
_entity_poly.entity_id
_entity_poly.type
_entity_poly.pdbx_seq_one_letter_code
_entity_poly.pdbx_strand_id
1 'polypeptide(L)' 'MGSFRSVSTSTKFINGRKITTKRIIENGQERVEVEEDGQLKSITVNGKEQLLRLEHN' A
#
# COMPACT_ATOMS: atom_id res chain seq x y z
N MET A 1 7.54 15.12 -21.77
CA MET A 1 8.31 14.29 -20.83
C MET A 1 7.31 13.65 -19.88
N GLY A 2 7.04 12.36 -20.06
CA GLY A 2 6.02 11.65 -19.28
C GLY A 2 6.49 11.44 -17.83
N SER A 3 5.57 11.55 -16.88
CA SER A 3 5.83 11.12 -15.50
C SER A 3 6.09 9.61 -15.50
N PHE A 4 7.19 9.19 -14.87
CA PHE A 4 7.48 7.77 -14.67
C PHE A 4 6.71 7.28 -13.44
N ARG A 5 5.82 6.31 -13.66
CA ARG A 5 5.08 5.61 -12.61
C ARG A 5 5.45 4.12 -12.63
N SER A 6 5.99 3.63 -11.53
CA SER A 6 6.24 2.21 -11.29
C SER A 6 5.27 1.68 -10.25
N VAL A 7 4.68 0.51 -10.49
CA VAL A 7 3.80 -0.16 -9.54
C VAL A 7 4.25 -1.60 -9.38
N SER A 8 4.54 -2.01 -8.15
CA SER A 8 4.89 -3.38 -7.78
C SER A 8 3.86 -3.90 -6.79
N THR A 9 3.29 -5.07 -7.07
CA THR A 9 2.31 -5.71 -6.18
C THR A 9 2.83 -7.07 -5.76
N SER A 10 2.74 -7.37 -4.47
CA SER A 10 3.04 -8.69 -3.92
C SER A 10 1.89 -9.15 -3.05
N THR A 11 1.62 -10.44 -3.08
CA THR A 11 0.60 -11.06 -2.24
C THR A 11 1.23 -12.24 -1.51
N LYS A 12 0.98 -12.32 -0.20
CA LYS A 12 1.39 -13.43 0.65
C LYS A 12 0.22 -13.84 1.55
N PHE A 13 0.20 -15.11 1.94
CA PHE A 13 -0.79 -15.61 2.90
C PHE A 13 -0.11 -15.75 4.26
N ILE A 14 -0.65 -15.08 5.29
CA ILE A 14 -0.15 -15.15 6.67
C ILE A 14 -1.32 -15.61 7.55
N ASN A 15 -1.16 -16.75 8.22
CA ASN A 15 -2.19 -17.33 9.11
C ASN A 15 -3.58 -17.43 8.45
N GLY A 16 -3.62 -17.80 7.17
CA GLY A 16 -4.87 -17.91 6.39
C GLY A 16 -5.43 -16.59 5.86
N ARG A 17 -4.84 -15.44 6.23
CA ARG A 17 -5.23 -14.12 5.70
C ARG A 17 -4.42 -13.74 4.48
N LYS A 18 -5.08 -13.16 3.47
CA LYS A 18 -4.44 -12.65 2.25
C LYS A 18 -3.89 -11.26 2.51
N ILE A 19 -2.58 -11.14 2.58
CA ILE A 19 -1.87 -9.86 2.71
C ILE A 19 -1.39 -9.41 1.33
N THR A 20 -1.85 -8.27 0.86
CA THR A 20 -1.43 -7.65 -0.41
C THR A 20 -0.67 -6.37 -0.12
N THR A 21 0.55 -6.25 -0.63
CA THR A 21 1.36 -5.04 -0.53
C THR A 21 1.55 -4.45 -1.93
N LYS A 22 1.11 -3.20 -2.11
CA LYS A 22 1.29 -2.43 -3.33
C LYS A 22 2.29 -1.31 -3.08
N ARG A 23 3.37 -1.26 -3.86
CA ARG A 23 4.37 -0.20 -3.87
C ARG A 23 4.23 0.59 -5.15
N ILE A 24 3.98 1.89 -5.03
CA ILE A 24 3.76 2.83 -6.13
C ILE A 24 4.86 3.88 -6.02
N ILE A 25 5.62 4.07 -7.09
CA ILE A 25 6.61 5.15 -7.20
C ILE A 25 6.15 6.05 -8.35
N GLU A 26 5.82 7.29 -8.06
CA GLU A 26 5.36 8.28 -9.04
C GLU A 26 5.97 9.64 -8.71
N ASN A 27 6.53 10.33 -9.71
CA ASN A 27 7.18 11.64 -9.53
C ASN A 27 8.23 11.69 -8.40
N GLY A 28 8.96 10.58 -8.18
CA GLY A 28 9.96 10.47 -7.12
C GLY A 28 9.38 10.28 -5.70
N GLN A 29 8.06 10.17 -5.57
CA GLN A 29 7.39 9.84 -4.31
C GLN A 29 7.04 8.36 -4.28
N GLU A 30 7.30 7.73 -3.14
CA GLU A 30 6.92 6.35 -2.86
C GLU A 30 5.65 6.31 -2.01
N ARG A 31 4.72 5.44 -2.37
CA ARG A 31 3.56 5.06 -1.57
C ARG A 31 3.51 3.54 -1.46
N VAL A 32 3.39 3.05 -0.24
CA VAL A 32 3.21 1.62 0.07
C VAL A 32 1.84 1.45 0.73
N GLU A 33 1.04 0.54 0.19
CA GLU A 33 -0.28 0.18 0.72
C GLU A 33 -0.24 -1.28 1.16
N VAL A 34 -0.75 -1.56 2.36
CA VAL A 34 -0.91 -2.92 2.87
C VAL A 34 -2.38 -3.20 3.11
N GLU A 35 -2.90 -4.19 2.38
CA GLU A 35 -4.26 -4.68 2.48
C GLU A 35 -4.27 -6.07 3.13
N GLU A 36 -5.20 -6.31 4.05
CA GLU A 36 -5.49 -7.61 4.65
C GLU A 36 -6.92 -8.01 4.28
N ASP A 37 -7.09 -9.12 3.57
CA ASP A 37 -8.39 -9.63 3.11
C ASP A 37 -9.23 -8.58 2.36
N GLY A 38 -8.55 -7.69 1.63
CA GLY A 38 -9.16 -6.60 0.85
C GLY A 38 -9.44 -5.33 1.66
N GLN A 39 -9.16 -5.31 2.96
CA GLN A 39 -9.24 -4.11 3.79
C GLN A 39 -7.87 -3.43 3.88
N LEU A 40 -7.81 -2.15 3.56
CA LEU A 40 -6.59 -1.36 3.71
C LEU A 40 -6.27 -1.18 5.20
N LYS A 41 -5.09 -1.66 5.62
CA LYS A 41 -4.64 -1.61 7.01
C LYS A 41 -3.59 -0.53 7.25
N SER A 42 -2.72 -0.27 6.28
CA SER A 42 -1.73 0.80 6.39
C SER A 42 -1.39 1.43 5.05
N ILE A 43 -1.03 2.71 5.10
CA ILE A 43 -0.40 3.44 3.99
C ILE A 43 0.86 4.10 4.53
N THR A 44 1.96 3.97 3.80
CA THR A 44 3.21 4.67 4.06
C THR A 44 3.57 5.52 2.84
N VAL A 45 3.87 6.80 3.04
CA VAL A 45 4.32 7.71 1.98
C VAL A 45 5.72 8.21 2.30
N ASN A 46 6.68 7.97 1.41
CA ASN A 46 8.10 8.31 1.59
C ASN A 46 8.66 7.85 2.95
N GLY A 47 8.31 6.63 3.36
CA GLY A 47 8.72 6.05 4.64
C GLY A 47 7.96 6.56 5.88
N LYS A 48 6.98 7.45 5.73
CA LYS A 48 6.15 7.96 6.82
C LYS A 48 4.78 7.30 6.83
N GLU A 49 4.42 6.69 7.95
CA GLU A 49 3.10 6.08 8.12
C GLU A 49 2.01 7.15 8.15
N GLN A 50 0.98 6.95 7.34
CA GLN A 50 -0.18 7.83 7.28
C GLN A 50 -1.25 7.28 8.22
N LEU A 51 -1.78 8.14 9.09
CA LEU A 51 -2.93 7.80 9.93
C LEU A 51 -4.14 7.53 9.04
N LEU A 52 -4.49 6.25 8.91
CA LEU A 52 -5.75 5.86 8.32
C LEU A 52 -6.84 6.08 9.35
N ARG A 53 -7.72 7.03 9.08
CA ARG A 53 -9.00 7.09 9.77
C ARG A 53 -9.86 5.96 9.20
N LEU A 54 -9.69 4.76 9.76
CA LEU A 54 -10.56 3.64 9.47
C LEU A 54 -11.90 3.98 10.13
N GLU A 55 -12.83 4.51 9.33
CA GLU A 55 -14.22 4.67 9.75
C GLU A 55 -14.76 3.25 10.02
N HIS A 56 -15.01 2.95 11.29
CA HIS A 56 -15.67 1.71 11.70
C HIS A 56 -17.16 1.94 11.48
N ASN A 57 -17.73 1.35 10.43
CA ASN A 57 -19.18 1.21 10.27
C ASN A 57 -19.62 -0.16 10.79
#